data_AF-A0AA43CWR9-F1
#
_entry.id   AF-A0AA43CWR9-F1
#
_cell.length_a   1.000
_cell.length_b   1.000
_cell.length_c   1.000
_cell.angle_alpha   90.00
_cell.angle_beta   90.00
_cell.angle_gamma   90.00
#
_symmetry.space_group_name_H-M   'P 1'
#
loop_
_entity.id
_entity.type
_entity.pdbx_description
1 polymer ?
#
loop_
_entity_poly.entity_id
_entity_poly.type
_entity_poly.pdbx_seq_one_letter_code
_entity_poly.pdbx_strand_id
1 'polypeptide(L)'
;MNSVIEEGVQAQRKPASEGNFYPERRSAVGPGMNERIQRLRKLSVETEPSLSIERALHETAFYKEHYGKHSTPVLRALNFLDHCRKKTIYIGEDELIVGERGPRPRAVSTFPELTCHSVEDFQVLNTREQQRYTISQEDIDTYAREVIPYWKGRTTRERIFSHVPDEWRAAYEAGLFTEFMEQRAAGHTALDGKIYRRGMLDFKGQIEEAIEGLDFLNDPDAADKLEQLRAMAISCDAVIVFAERHADLADQMAAQQADPERAEELRTIAETCRRVPAHKPRTFREAIQMYWFVHLGTITELNGWDAMNPGHFDQHLAPFYEAE
;
A
#
# COMPACT_ATOMS: atom_id res chain seq x y z
N MET A 1 41.07 -10.68 21.29
CA MET A 1 40.75 -10.19 19.93
C MET A 1 40.50 -8.70 20.04
N ASN A 2 41.30 -7.93 19.31
CA ASN A 2 41.39 -6.49 19.44
C ASN A 2 40.06 -5.80 19.14
N SER A 3 39.70 -4.87 20.02
CA SER A 3 38.73 -3.80 19.79
C SER A 3 39.14 -3.02 18.53
N VAL A 4 38.46 -3.28 17.42
CA VAL A 4 38.53 -2.46 16.21
C VAL A 4 37.34 -1.50 16.24
N ILE A 5 37.34 -0.59 17.20
CA ILE A 5 36.54 0.63 17.10
C ILE A 5 37.52 1.74 17.43
N GLU A 6 37.98 2.45 16.39
CA GLU A 6 38.79 3.65 16.56
C GLU A 6 38.01 4.67 17.41
N GLU A 7 38.49 4.93 18.62
CA GLU A 7 38.09 6.10 19.41
C GLU A 7 38.55 7.34 18.64
N GLY A 8 37.64 7.94 17.87
CA GLY A 8 37.95 9.15 17.11
C GLY A 8 37.07 9.44 15.90
N VAL A 9 36.23 8.50 15.46
CA VAL A 9 35.29 8.76 14.37
C VAL A 9 34.13 9.63 14.89
N GLN A 10 34.32 10.94 14.84
CA GLN A 10 33.20 11.87 14.99
C GLN A 10 32.27 11.65 13.80
N ALA A 11 31.05 11.20 14.08
CA ALA A 11 30.03 11.01 13.05
C ALA A 11 29.92 12.32 12.24
N GLN A 12 30.06 12.22 10.90
CA GLN A 12 29.95 13.37 9.99
C GLN A 12 28.61 14.11 10.15
N ARG A 13 27.61 13.42 10.71
CA ARG A 13 26.31 13.97 11.09
C ARG A 13 26.00 13.60 12.53
N LYS A 14 25.66 14.60 13.35
CA LYS A 14 25.18 14.37 14.71
C LYS A 14 23.83 13.62 14.68
N PRO A 15 23.56 12.72 15.65
CA PRO A 15 22.22 12.19 15.87
C PRO A 15 21.21 13.34 15.98
N ALA A 16 20.05 13.23 15.32
CA ALA A 16 19.01 14.25 15.25
C ALA A 16 19.30 15.53 14.42
N SER A 17 20.39 15.59 13.65
CA SER A 17 20.56 16.66 12.64
C SER A 17 19.50 16.56 11.52
N GLU A 18 18.93 17.69 11.10
CA GLU A 18 17.91 17.77 10.04
C GLU A 18 18.48 17.46 8.64
N GLY A 19 19.80 17.58 8.47
CA GLY A 19 20.53 17.28 7.24
C GLY A 19 21.86 18.06 7.19
N ASN A 20 22.64 17.84 6.14
CA ASN A 20 23.97 18.44 6.00
C ASN A 20 23.93 19.97 5.74
N PHE A 21 22.78 20.51 5.36
CA PHE A 21 22.63 21.90 4.91
C PHE A 21 21.67 22.73 5.76
N TYR A 22 21.17 22.18 6.88
CA TYR A 22 20.20 22.87 7.73
C TYR A 22 20.88 23.41 9.01
N PRO A 23 20.58 24.65 9.43
CA PRO A 23 21.03 25.16 10.72
C PRO A 23 20.41 24.33 11.86
N GLU A 24 21.17 24.08 12.94
CA GLU A 24 20.66 23.37 14.11
C GLU A 24 19.46 24.13 14.71
N ARG A 25 18.24 23.66 14.45
CA ARG A 25 17.04 24.14 15.13
C ARG A 25 16.86 23.36 16.42
N ARG A 26 16.93 24.05 17.56
CA ARG A 26 16.49 23.51 18.86
C ARG A 26 14.96 23.52 18.91
N SER A 27 14.33 22.65 18.12
CA SER A 27 12.88 22.40 18.18
C SER A 27 12.57 21.36 19.25
N ALA A 28 11.50 21.56 20.02
CA ALA A 28 10.99 20.58 20.99
C ALA A 28 10.41 19.31 20.34
N VAL A 29 10.14 19.34 19.03
CA VAL A 29 9.44 18.27 18.29
C VAL A 29 10.43 17.35 17.54
N GLY A 30 11.70 17.74 17.43
CA GLY A 30 12.75 16.99 16.73
C GLY A 30 13.04 17.51 15.31
N PRO A 31 13.72 16.72 14.46
CA PRO A 31 14.24 17.20 13.17
C PRO A 31 13.17 17.34 12.07
N GLY A 32 13.27 18.39 11.24
CA GLY A 32 12.48 18.57 10.01
C GLY A 32 12.55 20.01 9.46
N MET A 33 12.46 20.19 8.14
CA MET A 33 12.70 21.49 7.48
C MET A 33 11.75 22.63 7.94
N ASN A 34 10.58 22.30 8.48
CA ASN A 34 9.62 23.22 9.07
C ASN A 34 8.76 22.48 10.12
N GLU A 35 7.94 23.21 10.88
CA GLU A 35 7.16 22.64 11.98
C GLU A 35 6.16 21.56 11.54
N ARG A 36 5.52 21.71 10.37
CA ARG A 36 4.63 20.69 9.80
C ARG A 36 5.36 19.37 9.60
N ILE A 37 6.54 19.41 8.95
CA ILE A 37 7.36 18.21 8.73
C ILE A 37 7.85 17.62 10.05
N GLN A 38 8.20 18.45 11.04
CA GLN A 38 8.59 17.96 12.37
C GLN A 38 7.44 17.20 13.05
N ARG A 39 6.20 17.74 13.03
CA ARG A 39 5.01 17.08 13.60
C ARG A 39 4.65 15.80 12.87
N LEU A 40 4.62 15.81 11.54
CA LEU A 40 4.37 14.62 10.71
C LEU A 40 5.43 13.53 10.93
N ARG A 41 6.72 13.91 11.01
CA ARG A 41 7.80 12.96 11.28
C ARG A 41 7.67 12.37 12.68
N LYS A 42 7.35 13.18 13.68
CA LYS A 42 7.14 12.70 15.05
C LYS A 42 6.01 11.69 15.10
N LEU A 43 4.86 12.00 14.49
CA LEU A 43 3.74 11.06 14.34
C LEU A 43 4.20 9.76 13.66
N SER A 44 4.90 9.86 12.52
CA SER A 44 5.40 8.70 11.79
C SER A 44 6.34 7.84 12.61
N VAL A 45 7.25 8.42 13.39
CA VAL A 45 8.28 7.67 14.14
C VAL A 45 7.74 7.08 15.44
N GLU A 46 6.93 7.84 16.17
CA GLU A 46 6.45 7.48 17.51
C GLU A 46 5.19 6.62 17.51
N THR A 47 4.40 6.61 16.41
CA THR A 47 3.21 5.77 16.34
C THR A 47 3.59 4.30 16.46
N GLU A 48 2.94 3.59 17.39
CA GLU A 48 3.15 2.16 17.57
C GLU A 48 2.58 1.36 16.37
N PRO A 49 3.37 0.47 15.75
CA PRO A 49 2.86 -0.42 14.70
C PRO A 49 1.73 -1.31 15.23
N SER A 50 0.65 -1.39 14.47
CA SER A 50 -0.53 -2.18 14.82
C SER A 50 -1.10 -2.90 13.60
N LEU A 51 -1.95 -3.89 13.82
CA LEU A 51 -2.67 -4.58 12.76
C LEU A 51 -4.09 -4.06 12.64
N SER A 52 -4.59 -4.06 11.41
CA SER A 52 -6.01 -3.88 11.10
C SER A 52 -6.52 -5.12 10.37
N ILE A 53 -7.60 -5.71 10.88
CA ILE A 53 -8.26 -6.86 10.27
C ILE A 53 -9.29 -6.46 9.19
N GLU A 54 -9.51 -5.16 8.97
CA GLU A 54 -10.53 -4.63 8.05
C GLU A 54 -10.42 -5.24 6.65
N ARG A 55 -9.20 -5.25 6.08
CA ARG A 55 -8.96 -5.84 4.75
C ARG A 55 -9.30 -7.32 4.72
N ALA A 56 -8.84 -8.08 5.72
CA ALA A 56 -9.11 -9.51 5.80
C ALA A 56 -10.60 -9.80 5.93
N LEU A 57 -11.36 -8.97 6.64
CA LEU A 57 -12.81 -9.09 6.73
C LEU A 57 -13.49 -8.80 5.39
N HIS A 58 -13.11 -7.70 4.72
CA HIS A 58 -13.64 -7.36 3.39
C HIS A 58 -13.35 -8.48 2.38
N GLU A 59 -12.10 -8.94 2.30
CA GLU A 59 -11.70 -10.00 1.37
C GLU A 59 -12.41 -11.31 1.70
N THR A 60 -12.50 -11.70 2.97
CA THR A 60 -13.19 -12.93 3.35
C THR A 60 -14.67 -12.90 2.97
N ALA A 61 -15.36 -11.78 3.23
CA ALA A 61 -16.76 -11.62 2.86
C ALA A 61 -16.93 -11.69 1.32
N PHE A 62 -16.08 -10.97 0.59
CA PHE A 62 -16.11 -10.97 -0.87
C PHE A 62 -15.84 -12.37 -1.45
N TYR A 63 -14.82 -13.07 -0.96
CA TYR A 63 -14.48 -14.41 -1.44
C TYR A 63 -15.55 -15.45 -1.12
N LYS A 64 -16.19 -15.39 0.05
CA LYS A 64 -17.33 -16.27 0.39
C LYS A 64 -18.46 -16.16 -0.64
N GLU A 65 -18.69 -14.97 -1.18
CA GLU A 65 -19.73 -14.73 -2.17
C GLU A 65 -19.28 -15.01 -3.61
N HIS A 66 -18.03 -14.68 -3.97
CA HIS A 66 -17.59 -14.59 -5.37
C HIS A 66 -16.65 -15.71 -5.84
N TYR A 67 -16.05 -16.48 -4.93
CA TYR A 67 -15.08 -17.51 -5.31
C TYR A 67 -15.72 -18.57 -6.23
N GLY A 68 -15.06 -18.86 -7.35
CA GLY A 68 -15.55 -19.79 -8.38
C GLY A 68 -16.55 -19.19 -9.38
N LYS A 69 -16.99 -17.93 -9.21
CA LYS A 69 -17.88 -17.24 -10.16
C LYS A 69 -17.16 -16.44 -11.25
N HIS A 70 -15.88 -16.14 -11.05
CA HIS A 70 -15.06 -15.31 -11.93
C HIS A 70 -13.71 -15.98 -12.19
N SER A 71 -13.05 -15.61 -13.28
CA SER A 71 -11.65 -15.94 -13.49
C SER A 71 -10.80 -15.38 -12.34
N THR A 72 -9.64 -15.98 -12.08
CA THR A 72 -8.77 -15.53 -10.96
C THR A 72 -8.36 -14.06 -11.07
N PRO A 73 -7.96 -13.53 -12.25
CA PRO A 73 -7.62 -12.11 -12.41
C PRO A 73 -8.81 -11.21 -12.09
N VAL A 74 -9.99 -11.49 -12.66
CA VAL A 74 -11.19 -10.68 -12.44
C VAL A 74 -11.65 -10.75 -10.98
N LEU A 75 -11.60 -11.92 -10.34
CA LEU A 75 -11.93 -12.09 -8.93
C LEU A 75 -11.05 -11.19 -8.04
N ARG A 76 -9.74 -11.15 -8.31
CA ARG A 76 -8.77 -10.35 -7.57
C ARG A 76 -9.01 -8.85 -7.77
N ALA A 77 -9.24 -8.42 -9.01
CA ALA A 77 -9.53 -7.01 -9.31
C ALA A 77 -10.86 -6.54 -8.70
N LEU A 78 -11.92 -7.38 -8.77
CA LEU A 78 -13.21 -7.05 -8.14
C LEU A 78 -13.10 -6.98 -6.61
N ASN A 79 -12.34 -7.88 -5.99
CA ASN A 79 -12.05 -7.81 -4.57
C ASN A 79 -11.31 -6.52 -4.18
N PHE A 80 -10.31 -6.13 -4.99
CA PHE A 80 -9.59 -4.88 -4.77
C PHE A 80 -10.51 -3.66 -4.89
N LEU A 81 -11.36 -3.61 -5.92
CA LEU A 81 -12.39 -2.58 -6.07
C LEU A 81 -13.38 -2.54 -4.89
N ASP A 82 -13.86 -3.71 -4.44
CA ASP A 82 -14.75 -3.83 -3.28
C ASP A 82 -14.09 -3.28 -2.00
N HIS A 83 -12.82 -3.64 -1.78
CA HIS A 83 -12.06 -3.14 -0.64
C HIS A 83 -11.84 -1.62 -0.73
N CYS A 84 -11.46 -1.07 -1.89
CA CYS A 84 -11.29 0.38 -2.09
C CYS A 84 -12.58 1.17 -1.84
N ARG A 85 -13.76 0.60 -2.14
CA ARG A 85 -15.06 1.21 -1.85
C ARG A 85 -15.37 1.31 -0.36
N LYS A 86 -14.90 0.35 0.43
CA LYS A 86 -15.31 0.18 1.84
C LYS A 86 -14.26 0.58 2.86
N LYS A 87 -12.97 0.44 2.54
CA LYS A 87 -11.88 0.60 3.51
C LYS A 87 -11.95 1.97 4.18
N THR A 88 -11.60 2.02 5.45
CA THR A 88 -11.40 3.29 6.15
C THR A 88 -10.27 4.05 5.47
N ILE A 89 -10.51 5.33 5.19
CA ILE A 89 -9.56 6.25 4.57
C ILE A 89 -9.11 7.29 5.59
N TYR A 90 -7.92 7.86 5.39
CA TYR A 90 -7.27 8.74 6.38
C TYR A 90 -6.73 10.00 5.71
N ILE A 91 -6.98 11.14 6.35
CA ILE A 91 -6.34 12.42 6.08
C ILE A 91 -5.87 12.96 7.43
N GLY A 92 -4.56 13.06 7.61
CA GLY A 92 -3.95 13.58 8.82
C GLY A 92 -4.08 15.10 8.95
N GLU A 93 -3.97 15.60 10.18
CA GLU A 93 -4.16 17.02 10.50
C GLU A 93 -3.23 17.95 9.71
N ASP A 94 -1.98 17.54 9.50
CA ASP A 94 -0.93 18.33 8.85
C ASP A 94 -0.62 17.90 7.41
N GLU A 95 -1.30 16.87 6.89
CA GLU A 95 -0.96 16.25 5.61
C GLU A 95 -1.30 17.16 4.41
N LEU A 96 -0.43 17.10 3.39
CA LEU A 96 -0.63 17.72 2.08
C LEU A 96 -0.76 16.68 0.95
N ILE A 97 -0.09 15.54 1.13
CA ILE A 97 -0.22 14.31 0.35
C ILE A 97 -0.92 13.31 1.27
N VAL A 98 -2.02 12.71 0.80
CA VAL A 98 -2.98 12.03 1.67
C VAL A 98 -3.21 10.58 1.28
N GLY A 99 -3.62 9.80 2.27
CA GLY A 99 -3.98 8.39 2.14
C GLY A 99 -3.02 7.49 2.93
N GLU A 100 -3.57 6.41 3.47
CA GLU A 100 -2.86 5.41 4.25
C GLU A 100 -3.21 4.00 3.77
N ARG A 101 -2.29 3.05 3.99
CA ARG A 101 -2.54 1.62 3.66
C ARG A 101 -3.69 1.09 4.50
N GLY A 102 -3.61 1.27 5.82
CA GLY A 102 -4.66 0.90 6.75
C GLY A 102 -5.53 2.10 7.17
N PRO A 103 -6.28 1.97 8.28
CA PRO A 103 -7.21 3.01 8.74
C PRO A 103 -6.53 4.23 9.36
N ARG A 104 -5.24 4.13 9.71
CA ARG A 104 -4.44 5.17 10.39
C ARG A 104 -2.94 4.88 10.23
N PRO A 105 -2.05 5.85 10.52
CA PRO A 105 -0.61 5.67 10.42
C PRO A 105 -0.12 4.41 11.17
N ARG A 106 0.74 3.64 10.50
CA ARG A 106 1.34 2.38 11.00
C ARG A 106 0.33 1.29 11.44
N ALA A 107 -0.96 1.41 11.11
CA ALA A 107 -1.89 0.28 11.17
C ALA A 107 -1.84 -0.47 9.84
N VAL A 108 -1.27 -1.67 9.80
CA VAL A 108 -1.08 -2.44 8.57
C VAL A 108 -2.10 -3.57 8.44
N SER A 109 -2.48 -3.90 7.20
CA SER A 109 -3.44 -4.97 6.92
C SER A 109 -2.84 -6.36 7.04
N THR A 110 -3.70 -7.35 7.31
CA THR A 110 -3.40 -8.77 7.13
C THR A 110 -3.86 -9.28 5.74
N PHE A 111 -3.19 -10.33 5.25
CA PHE A 111 -3.36 -10.88 3.90
C PHE A 111 -3.59 -12.39 3.97
N PRO A 112 -4.80 -12.82 4.41
CA PRO A 112 -5.08 -14.20 4.73
C PRO A 112 -5.01 -15.14 3.50
N GLU A 113 -5.13 -14.63 2.29
CA GLU A 113 -4.95 -15.37 1.05
C GLU A 113 -3.49 -15.82 0.81
N LEU A 114 -2.53 -15.10 1.40
CA LEU A 114 -1.11 -15.44 1.34
C LEU A 114 -0.74 -16.33 2.52
N THR A 115 -0.94 -15.80 3.73
CA THR A 115 -0.77 -16.49 5.01
C THR A 115 -1.86 -16.03 5.97
N CYS A 116 -2.66 -16.98 6.45
CA CYS A 116 -3.65 -16.72 7.48
C CYS A 116 -3.03 -16.98 8.85
N HIS A 117 -2.82 -15.91 9.62
CA HIS A 117 -2.33 -15.99 10.99
C HIS A 117 -3.31 -16.73 11.90
N SER A 118 -2.78 -17.53 12.80
CA SER A 118 -3.51 -18.15 13.91
C SER A 118 -3.70 -17.17 15.08
N VAL A 119 -4.51 -17.56 16.06
CA VAL A 119 -4.64 -16.81 17.33
C VAL A 119 -3.29 -16.75 18.05
N GLU A 120 -2.53 -17.84 18.03
CA GLU A 120 -1.20 -17.90 18.63
C GLU A 120 -0.22 -16.93 17.94
N ASP A 121 -0.25 -16.86 16.60
CA ASP A 121 0.57 -15.90 15.85
C ASP A 121 0.28 -14.45 16.29
N PHE A 122 -0.99 -14.09 16.48
CA PHE A 122 -1.32 -12.75 16.98
C PHE A 122 -0.86 -12.51 18.42
N GLN A 123 -0.92 -13.51 19.29
CA GLN A 123 -0.38 -13.43 20.65
C GLN A 123 1.14 -13.23 20.65
N VAL A 124 1.85 -13.93 19.75
CA VAL A 124 3.29 -13.75 19.54
C VAL A 124 3.58 -12.35 18.99
N LEU A 125 2.83 -11.87 17.99
CA LEU A 125 3.01 -10.53 17.42
C LEU A 125 2.80 -9.41 18.45
N ASN A 126 1.89 -9.60 19.40
CA ASN A 126 1.64 -8.67 20.50
C ASN A 126 2.77 -8.62 21.54
N THR A 127 3.55 -9.68 21.68
CA THR A 127 4.49 -9.85 22.81
C THR A 127 5.96 -9.90 22.40
N ARG A 128 6.27 -10.19 21.12
CA ARG A 128 7.64 -10.30 20.63
C ARG A 128 8.42 -9.00 20.80
N GLU A 129 9.71 -9.14 21.12
CA GLU A 129 10.61 -8.02 21.38
C GLU A 129 10.89 -7.17 20.13
N GLN A 130 11.15 -7.84 19.00
CA GLN A 130 11.50 -7.17 17.75
C GLN A 130 10.32 -7.11 16.79
N GLN A 131 10.15 -5.95 16.15
CA GLN A 131 9.12 -5.71 15.13
C GLN A 131 7.71 -6.07 15.62
N ARG A 132 7.39 -5.74 16.88
CA ARG A 132 6.07 -5.95 17.49
C ARG A 132 4.98 -5.26 16.66
N TYR A 133 3.83 -5.94 16.50
CA TYR A 133 2.60 -5.33 15.98
C TYR A 133 1.48 -5.57 16.98
N THR A 134 0.87 -4.49 17.45
CA THR A 134 -0.25 -4.60 18.41
C THR A 134 -1.57 -4.91 17.71
N ILE A 135 -2.39 -5.74 18.33
CA ILE A 135 -3.75 -6.08 17.89
C ILE A 135 -4.64 -6.32 19.11
N SER A 136 -5.88 -5.82 19.05
CA SER A 136 -6.83 -5.93 20.15
C SER A 136 -7.34 -7.37 20.31
N GLN A 137 -7.74 -7.77 21.51
CA GLN A 137 -8.35 -9.10 21.72
C GLN A 137 -9.66 -9.24 20.94
N GLU A 138 -10.44 -8.16 20.81
CA GLU A 138 -11.67 -8.13 20.02
C GLU A 138 -11.41 -8.43 18.53
N ASP A 139 -10.35 -7.86 17.96
CA ASP A 139 -9.94 -8.14 16.59
C ASP A 139 -9.44 -9.59 16.44
N ILE A 140 -8.68 -10.10 17.41
CA ILE A 140 -8.23 -11.51 17.41
C ILE A 140 -9.45 -12.44 17.41
N ASP A 141 -10.42 -12.22 18.30
CA ASP A 141 -11.62 -13.06 18.43
C ASP A 141 -12.48 -12.99 17.17
N THR A 142 -12.61 -11.80 16.58
CA THR A 142 -13.34 -11.59 15.32
C THR A 142 -12.63 -12.26 14.15
N TYR A 143 -11.30 -12.12 14.04
CA TYR A 143 -10.52 -12.77 13.01
C TYR A 143 -10.59 -14.30 13.11
N ALA A 144 -10.52 -14.84 14.33
CA ALA A 144 -10.63 -16.28 14.58
C ALA A 144 -12.00 -16.84 14.19
N ARG A 145 -13.08 -16.06 14.39
CA ARG A 145 -14.43 -16.45 14.02
C ARG A 145 -14.71 -16.30 12.52
N GLU A 146 -14.32 -15.18 11.93
CA GLU A 146 -14.77 -14.79 10.58
C GLU A 146 -13.80 -15.17 9.47
N VAL A 147 -12.49 -15.05 9.73
CA VAL A 147 -11.42 -15.14 8.72
C VAL A 147 -10.79 -16.53 8.70
N ILE A 148 -10.28 -17.02 9.84
CA ILE A 148 -9.55 -18.30 9.92
C ILE A 148 -10.32 -19.47 9.30
N PRO A 149 -11.63 -19.67 9.59
CA PRO A 149 -12.36 -20.83 9.08
C PRO A 149 -12.49 -20.84 7.56
N TYR A 150 -12.51 -19.66 6.94
CA TYR A 150 -12.57 -19.55 5.49
C TYR A 150 -11.20 -19.79 4.84
N TRP A 151 -10.12 -19.25 5.40
CA TRP A 151 -8.81 -19.32 4.73
C TRP A 151 -8.03 -20.59 5.01
N LYS A 152 -8.41 -21.36 6.03
CA LYS A 152 -7.84 -22.68 6.31
C LYS A 152 -7.91 -23.60 5.07
N GLY A 153 -6.77 -24.14 4.67
CA GLY A 153 -6.61 -24.98 3.48
C GLY A 153 -6.65 -24.23 2.15
N ARG A 154 -6.69 -22.89 2.16
CA ARG A 154 -6.81 -22.05 0.95
C ARG A 154 -5.66 -21.08 0.75
N THR A 155 -4.77 -20.95 1.73
CA THR A 155 -3.68 -19.98 1.70
C THR A 155 -2.59 -20.39 0.70
N THR A 156 -1.88 -19.40 0.16
CA THR A 156 -0.71 -19.64 -0.69
C THR A 156 0.37 -20.43 0.06
N ARG A 157 0.59 -20.12 1.35
CA ARG A 157 1.49 -20.86 2.23
C ARG A 157 1.15 -22.35 2.27
N GLU A 158 -0.09 -22.70 2.62
CA GLU A 158 -0.51 -24.11 2.70
C GLU A 158 -0.38 -24.82 1.36
N ARG A 159 -0.68 -24.12 0.26
CA ARG A 159 -0.48 -24.66 -1.10
C ARG A 159 0.99 -24.94 -1.41
N ILE A 160 1.92 -24.06 -1.04
CA ILE A 160 3.36 -24.30 -1.21
C ILE A 160 3.77 -25.53 -0.39
N PHE A 161 3.53 -25.50 0.93
CA PHE A 161 4.04 -26.54 1.84
C PHE A 161 3.34 -27.90 1.71
N SER A 162 2.22 -27.99 0.97
CA SER A 162 1.59 -29.27 0.62
C SER A 162 2.18 -29.95 -0.62
N HIS A 163 2.96 -29.23 -1.42
CA HIS A 163 3.52 -29.73 -2.69
C HIS A 163 5.05 -29.86 -2.69
N VAL A 164 5.75 -29.19 -1.76
CA VAL A 164 7.21 -29.29 -1.68
C VAL A 164 7.66 -30.70 -1.27
N PRO A 165 8.74 -31.25 -1.88
CA PRO A 165 9.34 -32.53 -1.48
C PRO A 165 9.86 -32.53 -0.04
N ASP A 166 10.02 -33.73 0.54
CA ASP A 166 10.52 -33.88 1.91
C ASP A 166 11.96 -33.36 2.07
N GLU A 167 12.81 -33.53 1.06
CA GLU A 167 14.19 -33.03 1.08
C GLU A 167 14.23 -31.49 1.09
N TRP A 168 13.30 -30.86 0.37
CA TRP A 168 13.15 -29.40 0.38
C TRP A 168 12.73 -28.92 1.77
N ARG A 169 11.74 -29.60 2.38
CA ARG A 169 11.25 -29.26 3.72
C ARG A 169 12.35 -29.41 4.77
N ALA A 170 13.09 -30.52 4.74
CA ALA A 170 14.19 -30.77 5.65
C ALA A 170 15.30 -29.70 5.54
N ALA A 171 15.64 -29.27 4.32
CA ALA A 171 16.63 -28.22 4.10
C ALA A 171 16.14 -26.83 4.57
N TYR A 172 14.85 -26.51 4.36
CA TYR A 172 14.22 -25.30 4.88
C TYR A 172 14.19 -25.28 6.42
N GLU A 173 13.76 -26.37 7.05
CA GLU A 173 13.70 -26.51 8.51
C GLU A 173 15.10 -26.48 9.16
N ALA A 174 16.12 -26.98 8.46
CA ALA A 174 17.52 -26.88 8.88
C ALA A 174 18.13 -25.47 8.68
N GLY A 175 17.40 -24.54 8.06
CA GLY A 175 17.85 -23.17 7.80
C GLY A 175 18.90 -23.04 6.69
N LEU A 176 18.94 -23.97 5.73
CA LEU A 176 19.88 -23.91 4.60
C LEU A 176 19.47 -22.88 3.54
N PHE A 177 18.17 -22.61 3.40
CA PHE A 177 17.61 -21.53 2.57
C PHE A 177 16.29 -21.04 3.17
N THR A 178 15.71 -20.00 2.58
CA THR A 178 14.41 -19.42 2.97
C THR A 178 13.46 -19.36 1.78
N GLU A 179 12.15 -19.32 2.01
CA GLU A 179 11.12 -19.21 0.96
C GLU A 179 10.45 -17.85 1.03
N PHE A 180 10.75 -16.95 0.09
CA PHE A 180 10.28 -15.57 0.16
C PHE A 180 8.77 -15.43 -0.06
N MET A 181 8.16 -16.34 -0.81
CA MET A 181 6.75 -16.27 -1.18
C MET A 181 5.83 -16.99 -0.16
N GLU A 182 6.37 -17.50 0.95
CA GLU A 182 5.56 -18.22 1.95
C GLU A 182 4.58 -17.32 2.70
N GLN A 183 4.89 -16.03 2.88
CA GLN A 183 4.07 -15.04 3.62
C GLN A 183 3.78 -13.75 2.86
N ARG A 184 4.43 -13.57 1.70
CA ARG A 184 4.32 -12.38 0.87
C ARG A 184 4.09 -12.79 -0.57
N ALA A 185 3.43 -11.94 -1.33
CA ALA A 185 3.37 -12.13 -2.76
C ALA A 185 4.71 -11.77 -3.39
N ALA A 186 4.87 -12.15 -4.66
CA ALA A 186 5.87 -11.51 -5.51
C ALA A 186 5.69 -9.97 -5.46
N GLY A 187 6.75 -9.27 -5.81
CA GLY A 187 6.85 -7.82 -5.70
C GLY A 187 8.22 -7.45 -6.21
N HIS A 188 8.98 -6.70 -5.41
CA HIS A 188 10.37 -6.37 -5.72
C HIS A 188 10.48 -5.76 -7.14
N THR A 189 9.66 -4.74 -7.38
CA THR A 189 9.55 -4.06 -8.67
C THR A 189 9.55 -2.53 -8.47
N ALA A 190 9.72 -1.80 -9.56
CA ALA A 190 9.72 -0.35 -9.60
C ALA A 190 8.80 0.18 -10.71
N LEU A 191 8.23 1.35 -10.50
CA LEU A 191 7.42 2.04 -11.49
C LEU A 191 8.28 2.54 -12.66
N ASP A 192 7.69 2.58 -13.85
CA ASP A 192 8.33 2.96 -15.12
C ASP A 192 8.05 4.41 -15.55
N GLY A 193 7.37 5.16 -14.69
CA GLY A 193 6.99 6.54 -14.89
C GLY A 193 5.82 6.78 -15.87
N LYS A 194 5.10 5.76 -16.35
CA LYS A 194 3.91 5.97 -17.20
C LYS A 194 2.81 6.78 -16.49
N ILE A 195 2.67 6.61 -15.18
CA ILE A 195 1.67 7.30 -14.34
C ILE A 195 1.81 8.83 -14.33
N TYR A 196 2.98 9.35 -14.72
CA TYR A 196 3.20 10.80 -14.83
C TYR A 196 2.75 11.36 -16.19
N ARG A 197 2.49 10.50 -17.17
CA ARG A 197 2.08 10.89 -18.53
C ARG A 197 0.64 10.50 -18.86
N ARG A 198 0.05 9.57 -18.09
CA ARG A 198 -1.27 8.98 -18.29
C ARG A 198 -1.99 8.80 -16.96
N GLY A 199 -3.29 9.07 -16.95
CA GLY A 199 -4.19 8.69 -15.86
C GLY A 199 -4.78 7.29 -16.07
N MET A 200 -5.50 6.80 -15.06
CA MET A 200 -6.20 5.52 -15.12
C MET A 200 -7.25 5.48 -16.24
N LEU A 201 -7.89 6.60 -16.57
CA LEU A 201 -8.82 6.66 -17.70
C LEU A 201 -8.12 6.50 -19.05
N ASP A 202 -6.90 7.01 -19.20
CA ASP A 202 -6.09 6.79 -20.41
C ASP A 202 -5.72 5.31 -20.54
N PHE A 203 -5.33 4.65 -19.43
CA PHE A 203 -5.05 3.22 -19.42
C PHE A 203 -6.28 2.38 -19.76
N LYS A 204 -7.46 2.72 -19.23
CA LYS A 204 -8.72 2.07 -19.59
C LYS A 204 -9.02 2.17 -21.08
N GLY A 205 -8.76 3.32 -21.70
CA GLY A 205 -8.88 3.48 -23.16
C GLY A 205 -8.02 2.49 -23.93
N GLN A 206 -6.74 2.33 -23.57
CA GLN A 206 -5.86 1.37 -24.27
C GLN A 206 -6.18 -0.09 -23.97
N ILE A 207 -6.72 -0.37 -22.78
CA ILE A 207 -7.22 -1.70 -22.43
C ILE A 207 -8.42 -2.05 -23.33
N GLU A 208 -9.34 -1.11 -23.55
CA GLU A 208 -10.48 -1.31 -24.45
C GLU A 208 -10.01 -1.54 -25.89
N GLU A 209 -9.10 -0.71 -26.41
CA GLU A 209 -8.49 -0.90 -27.73
C GLU A 209 -7.82 -2.28 -27.86
N ALA A 210 -7.14 -2.74 -26.79
CA ALA A 210 -6.51 -4.06 -26.76
C ALA A 210 -7.54 -5.20 -26.74
N ILE A 211 -8.69 -5.02 -26.07
CA ILE A 211 -9.80 -5.98 -26.06
C ILE A 211 -10.43 -6.08 -27.45
N GLU A 212 -10.70 -4.94 -28.10
CA GLU A 212 -11.26 -4.88 -29.46
C GLU A 212 -10.35 -5.56 -30.50
N GLY A 213 -9.03 -5.53 -30.27
CA GLY A 213 -8.03 -6.16 -31.12
C GLY A 213 -7.80 -7.66 -30.90
N LEU A 214 -8.50 -8.32 -29.98
CA LEU A 214 -8.29 -9.75 -29.71
C LEU A 214 -8.79 -10.64 -30.85
N ASP A 215 -7.93 -11.56 -31.31
CA ASP A 215 -8.26 -12.55 -32.35
C ASP A 215 -8.76 -13.88 -31.74
N PHE A 216 -10.05 -13.95 -31.43
CA PHE A 216 -10.65 -15.18 -30.88
C PHE A 216 -10.66 -16.37 -31.84
N LEU A 217 -10.35 -16.19 -33.13
CA LEU A 217 -10.36 -17.27 -34.11
C LEU A 217 -9.00 -17.96 -34.20
N ASN A 218 -7.90 -17.20 -34.11
CA ASN A 218 -6.56 -17.74 -34.33
C ASN A 218 -5.63 -17.67 -33.11
N ASP A 219 -5.98 -16.92 -32.05
CA ASP A 219 -5.18 -16.82 -30.83
C ASP A 219 -5.78 -17.71 -29.72
N PRO A 220 -5.13 -18.84 -29.38
CA PRO A 220 -5.64 -19.76 -28.35
C PRO A 220 -5.70 -19.11 -26.95
N ASP A 221 -4.93 -18.05 -26.72
CA ASP A 221 -4.88 -17.34 -25.44
C ASP A 221 -5.86 -16.15 -25.40
N ALA A 222 -6.63 -15.89 -26.46
CA ALA A 222 -7.49 -14.70 -26.54
C ALA A 222 -8.49 -14.59 -25.37
N ALA A 223 -9.05 -15.71 -24.94
CA ALA A 223 -9.96 -15.75 -23.79
C ALA A 223 -9.26 -15.38 -22.48
N ASP A 224 -8.05 -15.89 -22.25
CA ASP A 224 -7.28 -15.58 -21.04
C ASP A 224 -6.79 -14.13 -21.05
N LYS A 225 -6.37 -13.61 -22.21
CA LYS A 225 -6.02 -12.20 -22.41
C LYS A 225 -7.20 -11.28 -22.12
N LEU A 226 -8.40 -11.62 -22.59
CA LEU A 226 -9.63 -10.87 -22.30
C LEU A 226 -9.86 -10.75 -20.79
N GLU A 227 -9.73 -11.85 -20.04
CA GLU A 227 -9.94 -11.85 -18.60
C GLU A 227 -8.88 -11.04 -17.85
N GLN A 228 -7.62 -11.07 -18.28
CA GLN A 228 -6.56 -10.21 -17.74
C GLN A 228 -6.84 -8.73 -18.03
N LEU A 229 -7.21 -8.39 -19.26
CA LEU A 229 -7.53 -7.01 -19.66
C LEU A 229 -8.73 -6.46 -18.88
N ARG A 230 -9.79 -7.28 -18.72
CA ARG A 230 -10.94 -6.93 -17.86
C ARG A 230 -10.52 -6.67 -16.42
N ALA A 231 -9.66 -7.52 -15.86
CA ALA A 231 -9.14 -7.33 -14.52
C ALA A 231 -8.36 -6.01 -14.39
N MET A 232 -7.49 -5.69 -15.36
CA MET A 232 -6.75 -4.42 -15.39
C MET A 232 -7.70 -3.20 -15.41
N ALA A 233 -8.76 -3.23 -16.23
CA ALA A 233 -9.74 -2.15 -16.29
C ALA A 233 -10.47 -1.94 -14.94
N ILE A 234 -10.79 -3.03 -14.25
CA ILE A 234 -11.42 -2.99 -12.92
C ILE A 234 -10.44 -2.44 -11.87
N SER A 235 -9.17 -2.82 -11.91
CA SER A 235 -8.15 -2.26 -10.99
C SER A 235 -7.94 -0.76 -11.22
N CYS A 236 -8.04 -0.26 -12.46
CA CYS A 236 -8.08 1.18 -12.73
C CYS A 236 -9.26 1.86 -11.99
N ASP A 237 -10.46 1.28 -12.05
CA ASP A 237 -11.63 1.81 -11.34
C ASP A 237 -11.45 1.79 -9.82
N ALA A 238 -10.78 0.77 -9.28
CA ALA A 238 -10.52 0.66 -7.84
C ALA A 238 -9.69 1.84 -7.30
N VAL A 239 -8.59 2.19 -7.98
CA VAL A 239 -7.74 3.31 -7.52
C VAL A 239 -8.39 4.67 -7.77
N ILE A 240 -9.21 4.82 -8.83
CA ILE A 240 -10.03 6.02 -9.03
C ILE A 240 -11.00 6.21 -7.85
N VAL A 241 -11.79 5.19 -7.52
CA VAL A 241 -12.74 5.24 -6.40
C VAL A 241 -12.03 5.52 -5.08
N PHE A 242 -10.85 4.95 -4.87
CA PHE A 242 -10.05 5.22 -3.68
C PHE A 242 -9.70 6.70 -3.55
N ALA A 243 -9.29 7.36 -4.63
CA ALA A 243 -8.97 8.78 -4.63
C ALA A 243 -10.21 9.68 -4.53
N GLU A 244 -11.30 9.36 -5.24
CA GLU A 244 -12.56 10.10 -5.16
C GLU A 244 -13.10 10.15 -3.73
N ARG A 245 -13.03 9.03 -2.99
CA ARG A 245 -13.40 9.01 -1.57
C ARG A 245 -12.52 9.92 -0.70
N HIS A 246 -11.23 10.06 -1.03
CA HIS A 246 -10.36 11.02 -0.33
C HIS A 246 -10.72 12.47 -0.68
N ALA A 247 -11.15 12.74 -1.91
CA ALA A 247 -11.64 14.06 -2.29
C ALA A 247 -12.89 14.43 -1.48
N ASP A 248 -13.86 13.51 -1.41
CA ASP A 248 -15.11 13.73 -0.66
C ASP A 248 -14.83 13.97 0.84
N LEU A 249 -13.92 13.19 1.44
CA LEU A 249 -13.51 13.38 2.82
C LEU A 249 -12.81 14.73 3.04
N ALA A 250 -11.92 15.13 2.12
CA ALA A 250 -11.23 16.42 2.20
C ALA A 250 -12.21 17.60 2.11
N ASP A 251 -13.20 17.53 1.22
CA ASP A 251 -14.27 18.54 1.12
C ASP A 251 -15.10 18.63 2.41
N GLN A 252 -15.47 17.49 3.01
CA GLN A 252 -16.19 17.45 4.28
C GLN A 252 -15.38 18.06 5.42
N MET A 253 -14.08 17.73 5.50
CA MET A 253 -13.17 18.30 6.49
C MET A 253 -12.98 19.80 6.28
N ALA A 254 -12.86 20.26 5.02
CA ALA A 254 -12.70 21.68 4.70
C ALA A 254 -13.93 22.51 5.14
N ALA A 255 -15.14 21.96 4.99
CA ALA A 255 -16.38 22.62 5.39
C ALA A 255 -16.52 22.80 6.91
N GLN A 256 -15.85 21.95 7.70
CA GLN A 256 -15.90 21.96 9.16
C GLN A 256 -14.65 22.61 9.80
N GLN A 257 -13.68 23.02 8.97
CA GLN A 257 -12.42 23.56 9.45
C GLN A 257 -12.57 25.03 9.84
N ALA A 258 -12.14 25.36 11.06
CA ALA A 258 -12.20 26.72 11.60
C ALA A 258 -11.02 27.59 11.12
N ASP A 259 -9.84 26.97 10.92
CA ASP A 259 -8.67 27.66 10.39
C ASP A 259 -8.81 27.85 8.86
N PRO A 260 -8.89 29.10 8.35
CA PRO A 260 -9.04 29.35 6.92
C PRO A 260 -7.86 28.84 6.08
N GLU A 261 -6.63 28.82 6.62
CA GLU A 261 -5.47 28.31 5.90
C GLU A 261 -5.59 26.79 5.71
N ARG A 262 -5.86 26.04 6.79
CA ARG A 262 -6.08 24.61 6.69
C ARG A 262 -7.30 24.24 5.83
N ALA A 263 -8.37 25.04 5.87
CA ALA A 263 -9.54 24.82 5.03
C ALA A 263 -9.17 24.90 3.54
N GLU A 264 -8.32 25.85 3.15
CA GLU A 264 -7.86 25.99 1.77
C GLU A 264 -6.93 24.85 1.35
N GLU A 265 -6.05 24.39 2.25
CA GLU A 265 -5.24 23.21 1.99
C GLU A 265 -6.09 21.97 1.70
N LEU A 266 -7.15 21.76 2.48
CA LEU A 266 -8.10 20.65 2.32
C LEU A 266 -8.87 20.75 1.00
N ARG A 267 -9.31 21.95 0.59
CA ARG A 267 -9.91 22.15 -0.74
C ARG A 267 -8.92 21.80 -1.86
N THR A 268 -7.66 22.17 -1.70
CA THR A 268 -6.62 21.83 -2.67
C THR A 268 -6.32 20.31 -2.68
N ILE A 269 -6.38 19.64 -1.52
CA ILE A 269 -6.33 18.17 -1.44
C ILE A 269 -7.50 17.58 -2.23
N ALA A 270 -8.72 18.07 -2.02
CA ALA A 270 -9.90 17.60 -2.72
C ALA A 270 -9.76 17.76 -4.24
N GLU A 271 -9.33 18.92 -4.72
CA GLU A 271 -9.08 19.14 -6.15
C GLU A 271 -8.03 18.17 -6.70
N THR A 272 -6.91 18.01 -5.97
CA THR A 272 -5.83 17.09 -6.35
C THR A 272 -6.36 15.66 -6.48
N CYS A 273 -7.12 15.17 -5.49
CA CYS A 273 -7.67 13.82 -5.46
C CYS A 273 -8.79 13.60 -6.50
N ARG A 274 -9.56 14.63 -6.88
CA ARG A 274 -10.50 14.55 -8.01
C ARG A 274 -9.77 14.45 -9.35
N ARG A 275 -8.56 15.01 -9.43
CA ARG A 275 -7.77 14.99 -10.66
C ARG A 275 -7.00 13.68 -10.84
N VAL A 276 -6.22 13.28 -9.84
CA VAL A 276 -5.37 12.07 -9.88
C VAL A 276 -5.90 10.98 -8.95
N PRO A 277 -5.89 9.70 -9.37
CA PRO A 277 -5.18 9.15 -10.51
C PRO A 277 -6.03 9.02 -11.78
N ALA A 278 -7.29 9.45 -11.79
CA ALA A 278 -8.19 9.32 -12.96
C ALA A 278 -7.58 9.93 -14.23
N HIS A 279 -6.98 11.11 -14.10
CA HIS A 279 -6.30 11.82 -15.18
C HIS A 279 -4.80 11.97 -14.89
N LYS A 280 -4.01 12.26 -15.92
CA LYS A 280 -2.59 12.59 -15.77
C LYS A 280 -2.39 13.82 -14.85
N PRO A 281 -1.32 13.84 -14.03
CA PRO A 281 -1.00 15.00 -13.20
C PRO A 281 -0.64 16.22 -14.07
N ARG A 282 -0.91 17.40 -13.53
CA ARG A 282 -0.65 18.72 -14.13
C ARG A 282 0.42 19.49 -13.37
N THR A 283 0.50 19.27 -12.06
CA THR A 283 1.38 19.98 -11.12
C THR A 283 2.32 19.01 -10.41
N PHE A 284 3.36 19.53 -9.77
CA PHE A 284 4.29 18.75 -8.96
C PHE A 284 3.56 18.05 -7.81
N ARG A 285 2.61 18.74 -7.17
CA ARG A 285 1.76 18.16 -6.12
C ARG A 285 0.92 17.00 -6.63
N GLU A 286 0.25 17.16 -7.77
CA GLU A 286 -0.55 16.09 -8.39
C GLU A 286 0.33 14.90 -8.78
N ALA A 287 1.56 15.12 -9.24
CA ALA A 287 2.48 14.05 -9.60
C ALA A 287 2.91 13.21 -8.37
N ILE A 288 3.15 13.85 -7.22
CA ILE A 288 3.44 13.15 -5.96
C ILE A 288 2.22 12.40 -5.45
N GLN A 289 1.03 13.04 -5.45
CA GLN A 289 -0.20 12.38 -5.00
C GLN A 289 -0.60 11.20 -5.92
N MET A 290 -0.37 11.32 -7.23
CA MET A 290 -0.54 10.23 -8.20
C MET A 290 0.32 9.03 -7.82
N TYR A 291 1.63 9.24 -7.59
CA TYR A 291 2.52 8.18 -7.12
C TYR A 291 2.02 7.56 -5.82
N TRP A 292 1.62 8.38 -4.86
CA TRP A 292 1.18 7.91 -3.55
C TRP A 292 -0.06 7.03 -3.63
N PHE A 293 -1.08 7.41 -4.44
CA PHE A 293 -2.24 6.55 -4.66
C PHE A 293 -1.91 5.24 -5.38
N VAL A 294 -1.00 5.26 -6.36
CA VAL A 294 -0.58 4.03 -7.06
C VAL A 294 0.22 3.12 -6.13
N HIS A 295 1.12 3.69 -5.32
CA HIS A 295 1.87 2.97 -4.30
C HIS A 295 0.93 2.28 -3.30
N LEU A 296 0.01 3.05 -2.71
CA LEU A 296 -0.98 2.54 -1.75
C LEU A 296 -1.91 1.51 -2.37
N GLY A 297 -2.41 1.76 -3.58
CA GLY A 297 -3.26 0.82 -4.32
C GLY A 297 -2.57 -0.54 -4.47
N THR A 298 -1.32 -0.54 -4.92
CA THR A 298 -0.54 -1.78 -5.11
C THR A 298 -0.34 -2.56 -3.82
N ILE A 299 0.08 -1.89 -2.73
CA ILE A 299 0.36 -2.58 -1.46
C ILE A 299 -0.90 -2.91 -0.65
N THR A 300 -2.05 -2.35 -1.04
CA THR A 300 -3.38 -2.71 -0.52
C THR A 300 -3.97 -3.89 -1.30
N GLU A 301 -3.77 -3.94 -2.63
CA GLU A 301 -4.18 -5.07 -3.46
C GLU A 301 -3.54 -6.37 -2.97
N LEU A 302 -2.22 -6.37 -2.75
CA LEU A 302 -1.49 -7.55 -2.31
C LEU A 302 -0.26 -7.20 -1.46
N ASN A 303 0.21 -8.13 -0.62
CA ASN A 303 1.39 -7.92 0.23
C ASN A 303 2.69 -8.29 -0.51
N GLY A 304 3.04 -7.51 -1.54
CA GLY A 304 4.26 -7.72 -2.31
C GLY A 304 5.55 -7.43 -1.53
N TRP A 305 6.66 -8.06 -1.95
CA TRP A 305 8.00 -7.68 -1.51
C TRP A 305 8.33 -6.22 -1.82
N ASP A 306 9.01 -5.55 -0.88
CA ASP A 306 9.56 -4.19 -1.00
C ASP A 306 8.57 -3.05 -1.31
N ALA A 307 7.28 -3.27 -1.03
CA ALA A 307 6.22 -2.31 -1.30
C ALA A 307 6.20 -1.94 -2.81
N MET A 308 6.17 -0.66 -3.15
CA MET A 308 6.28 -0.18 -4.53
C MET A 308 7.29 0.95 -4.63
N ASN A 309 8.34 0.75 -5.42
CA ASN A 309 9.41 1.74 -5.61
C ASN A 309 9.03 2.74 -6.73
N PRO A 310 9.22 4.06 -6.54
CA PRO A 310 8.90 5.06 -7.56
C PRO A 310 9.82 5.02 -8.80
N GLY A 311 10.91 4.27 -8.77
CA GLY A 311 11.93 4.26 -9.80
C GLY A 311 12.74 5.55 -9.79
N HIS A 312 12.96 6.14 -10.96
CA HIS A 312 13.70 7.40 -11.13
C HIS A 312 12.83 8.62 -10.76
N PHE A 313 12.50 8.72 -9.48
CA PHE A 313 11.54 9.71 -8.97
C PHE A 313 11.96 11.15 -9.26
N ASP A 314 13.25 11.45 -9.19
CA ASP A 314 13.86 12.72 -9.58
C ASP A 314 13.61 13.03 -11.06
N GLN A 315 13.90 12.10 -11.96
CA GLN A 315 13.71 12.28 -13.41
C GLN A 315 12.25 12.40 -13.79
N HIS A 316 11.38 11.67 -13.09
CA HIS A 316 9.94 11.70 -13.33
C HIS A 316 9.28 12.98 -12.83
N LEU A 317 9.76 13.54 -11.72
CA LEU A 317 9.21 14.77 -11.14
C LEU A 317 9.87 16.05 -11.67
N ALA A 318 11.10 15.99 -12.18
CA ALA A 318 11.82 17.17 -12.68
C ALA A 318 11.00 18.03 -13.66
N PRO A 319 10.29 17.47 -14.66
CA PRO A 319 9.48 18.28 -15.57
C PRO A 319 8.34 19.05 -14.90
N PHE A 320 7.80 18.55 -13.80
CA PHE A 320 6.77 19.25 -13.02
C PHE A 320 7.38 20.30 -12.11
N TYR A 321 8.54 20.02 -11.51
CA TYR A 321 9.26 20.94 -10.65
C TYR A 321 9.77 22.17 -11.42
N GLU A 322 10.30 21.98 -12.62
CA GLU A 322 10.84 23.08 -13.45
C GLU A 322 9.75 23.98 -14.05
N ALA A 323 8.50 23.51 -14.09
CA ALA A 323 7.37 24.27 -14.61
C ALA A 323 6.71 25.19 -13.57
N GLU A 324 7.06 25.05 -12.29
CA GLU A 324 6.55 25.82 -11.14
C GLU A 324 7.60 26.80 -10.60
#